data_AF-A0A507D7I9-F1
#
_entry.id   AF-A0A507D7I9-F1
#
_cell.length_a   1.000
_cell.length_b   1.000
_cell.length_c   1.000
_cell.angle_alpha   90.00
_cell.angle_beta   90.00
_cell.angle_gamma   90.00
#
_symmetry.space_group_name_H-M   'P 1'
#
loop_
_entity.id
_entity.type
_entity.pdbx_description
1 polymer ?
#
loop_
_entity_poly.entity_id
_entity_poly.type
_entity_poly.pdbx_seq_one_letter_code
_entity_poly.pdbx_strand_id
1 'polypeptide(L)'
;MAKREACWRARDAYFACLDANALWLNGLLPGSYAEIVGMDPVHPPSLSTSDTRYRELGKRERGVLFKCSGEYKDFEKACLQSWVLHFSMLRVKDLQTRALKAKLDERAKERDGDDAVFWSKVASSTKE
;
A
#
# COMPACT_ATOMS: atom_id res chain seq x y z
N MET A 1 -16.28 -19.09 -17.83
CA MET A 1 -15.87 -17.71 -17.49
C MET A 1 -16.40 -17.24 -16.14
N ALA A 2 -17.64 -17.57 -15.76
CA ALA A 2 -18.30 -17.13 -14.51
C ALA A 2 -17.50 -17.30 -13.20
N LYS A 3 -16.75 -18.41 -13.02
CA LYS A 3 -15.95 -18.63 -11.79
C LYS A 3 -14.82 -17.59 -11.60
N ARG A 4 -14.19 -17.14 -12.69
CA ARG A 4 -13.13 -16.11 -12.62
C ARG A 4 -13.70 -14.74 -12.32
N GLU A 5 -14.85 -14.42 -12.93
CA GLU A 5 -15.55 -13.17 -12.72
C GLU A 5 -16.03 -13.03 -11.26
N ALA A 6 -16.61 -14.09 -10.70
CA ALA A 6 -16.99 -14.12 -9.28
C ALA A 6 -15.79 -13.86 -8.36
N CYS A 7 -14.65 -14.49 -8.64
CA CYS A 7 -13.40 -14.25 -7.93
C CYS A 7 -12.93 -12.79 -8.03
N TRP A 8 -12.91 -12.20 -9.23
CA TRP A 8 -12.49 -10.80 -9.41
C TRP A 8 -13.43 -9.81 -8.72
N ARG A 9 -14.74 -10.06 -8.75
CA ARG A 9 -15.72 -9.22 -8.03
C ARG A 9 -15.51 -9.27 -6.52
N ALA A 10 -15.25 -10.45 -5.96
CA ALA A 10 -14.97 -10.60 -4.53
C ALA A 10 -13.62 -9.95 -4.14
N ARG A 11 -12.59 -10.10 -4.98
CA ARG A 11 -11.30 -9.42 -4.84
C ARG A 11 -11.46 -7.91 -4.80
N ASP A 12 -12.18 -7.35 -5.77
CA ASP A 12 -12.33 -5.90 -5.92
C ASP A 12 -13.15 -5.31 -4.76
N ALA A 13 -14.19 -6.02 -4.30
CA ALA A 13 -14.94 -5.63 -3.10
C ALA A 13 -14.05 -5.62 -1.85
N TYR A 14 -13.22 -6.65 -1.65
CA TYR A 14 -12.28 -6.71 -0.54
C TYR A 14 -11.27 -5.57 -0.58
N PHE A 15 -10.61 -5.35 -1.73
CA PHE A 15 -9.62 -4.29 -1.87
C PHE A 15 -10.22 -2.88 -1.76
N ALA A 16 -11.43 -2.66 -2.27
CA ALA A 16 -12.14 -1.39 -2.08
C ALA A 16 -12.45 -1.12 -0.59
N CYS A 17 -12.85 -2.15 0.17
CA CYS A 17 -13.02 -2.01 1.62
C CYS A 17 -11.71 -1.64 2.30
N LEU A 18 -10.60 -2.28 1.93
CA LEU A 18 -9.29 -1.98 2.51
C LEU A 18 -8.87 -0.53 2.25
N ASP A 19 -9.02 -0.06 1.01
CA ASP A 19 -8.66 1.31 0.62
C ASP A 19 -9.51 2.35 1.37
N ALA A 20 -10.82 2.10 1.56
CA ALA A 20 -11.72 2.96 2.32
C ALA A 20 -11.38 3.06 3.82
N ASN A 21 -10.66 2.08 4.36
CA ASN A 21 -10.34 1.98 5.79
C ASN A 21 -8.84 2.17 6.09
N ALA A 22 -8.04 2.56 5.09
CA ALA A 22 -6.57 2.66 5.20
C ALA A 22 -5.93 1.38 5.73
N LEU A 23 -6.31 0.24 5.14
CA LEU A 23 -5.77 -1.09 5.43
C LEU A 23 -5.02 -1.62 4.20
N TRP A 24 -3.99 -2.44 4.39
CA TRP A 24 -3.29 -3.07 3.28
C TRP A 24 -3.62 -4.56 3.10
N LEU A 25 -3.90 -5.30 4.18
CA LEU A 25 -4.45 -6.66 4.20
C LEU A 25 -5.09 -6.92 5.58
N ASN A 26 -4.34 -7.58 6.48
CA ASN A 26 -4.68 -7.81 7.89
C ASN A 26 -4.04 -6.76 8.83
N GLY A 27 -3.55 -5.66 8.26
CA GLY A 27 -2.80 -4.62 8.97
C GLY A 27 -3.19 -3.22 8.53
N LEU A 28 -2.85 -2.25 9.39
CA LEU A 28 -2.98 -0.82 9.11
C LEU A 28 -1.99 -0.40 8.03
N LEU A 29 -2.44 0.41 7.07
CA LEU A 29 -1.58 0.98 6.05
C LEU A 29 -0.61 1.96 6.73
N PRO A 30 0.72 1.73 6.63
CA PRO A 30 1.69 2.57 7.27
C PRO A 30 1.81 3.93 6.58
N GLY A 31 2.15 4.95 7.37
CA GLY A 31 2.26 6.32 6.90
C GLY A 31 3.63 6.68 6.31
N SER A 32 4.66 5.87 6.52
CA SER A 32 6.02 6.18 6.08
C SER A 32 6.50 5.30 4.93
N TYR A 33 7.36 5.87 4.07
CA TYR A 33 7.96 5.15 2.95
C TYR A 33 8.77 3.91 3.40
N ALA A 34 9.52 4.02 4.49
CA ALA A 34 10.35 2.93 5.01
C ALA A 34 9.50 1.72 5.43
N GLU A 35 8.36 1.97 6.07
CA GLU A 35 7.42 0.91 6.47
C GLU A 35 6.72 0.28 5.26
N ILE A 36 6.38 1.04 4.22
CA ILE A 36 5.78 0.50 2.99
C ILE A 36 6.76 -0.44 2.27
N VAL A 37 8.04 -0.04 2.15
CA VAL A 37 9.08 -0.88 1.53
C VAL A 37 9.38 -2.12 2.38
N GLY A 38 9.26 -2.02 3.71
CA GLY A 38 9.46 -3.12 4.64
C GLY A 38 8.33 -4.17 4.70
N MET A 39 7.24 -3.99 3.94
CA MET A 39 6.15 -4.96 3.92
C MET A 39 6.56 -6.29 3.28
N ASP A 40 6.37 -7.40 4.00
CA ASP A 40 6.47 -8.75 3.45
C ASP A 40 5.07 -9.26 3.02
N PRO A 41 4.83 -9.51 1.72
CA PRO A 41 3.58 -10.05 1.22
C PRO A 41 3.35 -11.53 1.55
N VAL A 42 4.40 -12.29 1.86
CA VAL A 42 4.33 -13.73 2.15
C VAL A 42 4.03 -13.97 3.62
N HIS A 43 4.58 -13.13 4.50
CA HIS A 43 4.36 -13.21 5.95
C HIS A 43 3.85 -11.87 6.49
N PRO A 44 2.60 -11.48 6.15
CA PRO A 44 2.03 -10.28 6.72
C PRO A 44 1.97 -10.43 8.25
N PRO A 45 2.34 -9.40 9.04
CA PRO A 45 2.23 -9.46 10.48
C PRO A 45 0.79 -9.78 10.87
N SER A 46 0.57 -10.94 11.47
CA SER A 46 -0.73 -11.36 11.97
C SER A 46 -1.01 -10.63 13.28
N LEU A 47 -1.62 -9.45 13.18
CA LEU A 47 -2.11 -8.76 14.36
C LEU A 47 -3.34 -9.50 14.91
N SER A 48 -3.08 -10.43 15.82
CA SER A 48 -4.10 -11.11 16.61
C SER A 48 -4.51 -10.25 17.81
N THR A 49 -5.72 -10.42 18.32
CA THR A 49 -6.18 -9.79 19.58
C THR A 49 -5.33 -10.19 20.79
N SER A 50 -4.55 -11.28 20.68
CA SER A 50 -3.61 -11.75 21.68
C SER A 50 -2.21 -11.13 21.58
N ASP A 51 -1.90 -10.42 20.48
CA ASP A 51 -0.59 -9.80 20.26
C ASP A 51 -0.41 -8.57 21.18
N THR A 52 0.78 -8.39 21.75
CA THR A 52 1.09 -7.21 22.58
C THR A 52 0.93 -5.92 21.78
N ARG A 53 1.25 -5.95 20.48
CA ARG A 53 1.06 -4.82 19.55
C ARG A 53 -0.40 -4.44 19.41
N TYR A 54 -1.33 -5.40 19.52
CA TYR A 54 -2.77 -5.09 19.51
C TYR A 54 -3.21 -4.30 20.75
N ARG A 55 -2.57 -4.53 21.91
CA ARG A 55 -2.87 -3.80 23.16
C ARG A 55 -2.35 -2.37 23.12
N GLU A 56 -1.24 -2.15 22.41
CA GLU A 56 -0.63 -0.83 22.21
C GLU A 56 -1.42 0.04 21.21
N LEU A 57 -2.21 -0.58 20.32
CA LEU A 57 -3.05 0.15 19.36
C LEU A 57 -4.15 1.00 20.04
N GLY A 58 -4.38 2.18 19.48
CA GLY A 58 -5.46 3.06 19.88
C GLY A 58 -6.84 2.43 19.69
N LYS A 59 -7.83 2.88 20.46
CA LYS A 59 -9.22 2.39 20.37
C LYS A 59 -9.79 2.50 18.95
N ARG A 60 -9.45 3.59 18.25
CA ARG A 60 -9.86 3.84 16.86
C ARG A 60 -9.27 2.78 15.92
N GLU A 61 -7.96 2.57 15.97
CA GLU A 61 -7.23 1.63 15.11
C GLU A 61 -7.72 0.19 15.30
N ARG A 62 -7.90 -0.22 16.56
CA ARG A 62 -8.48 -1.54 16.90
C ARG A 62 -9.85 -1.77 16.30
N GLY A 63 -10.67 -0.72 16.21
CA GLY A 63 -12.01 -0.79 15.60
C GLY A 63 -11.99 -0.95 14.08
N VAL A 64 -10.90 -0.58 13.42
CA VAL A 64 -10.78 -0.60 11.95
C VAL A 64 -10.07 -1.86 11.45
N LEU A 65 -9.15 -2.42 12.23
CA LEU A 65 -8.26 -3.54 11.83
C LEU A 65 -8.99 -4.75 11.20
N PHE A 66 -10.20 -5.07 11.67
CA PHE A 66 -10.97 -6.23 11.20
C PHE A 66 -12.23 -5.85 10.40
N LYS A 67 -12.35 -4.58 9.98
CA LYS A 67 -13.54 -4.06 9.29
C LYS A 67 -13.89 -4.86 8.04
N CYS A 68 -12.87 -5.24 7.26
CA CYS A 68 -13.01 -5.93 5.96
C CYS A 68 -12.89 -7.47 6.06
N SER A 69 -13.05 -8.03 7.27
CA SER A 69 -12.93 -9.48 7.48
C SER A 69 -14.03 -10.28 6.74
N GLY A 70 -15.21 -9.70 6.55
CA GLY A 70 -16.31 -10.35 5.83
C GLY A 70 -15.97 -10.52 4.35
N GLU A 71 -15.59 -9.43 3.70
CA GLU A 71 -15.20 -9.38 2.30
C GLU A 71 -13.97 -10.27 2.03
N TYR A 72 -13.03 -10.35 2.98
CA TYR A 72 -11.90 -11.28 2.88
C TYR A 72 -12.36 -12.74 2.82
N LYS A 73 -13.32 -13.14 3.68
CA LYS A 73 -13.86 -14.51 3.67
C LYS A 73 -14.57 -14.82 2.36
N ASP A 74 -15.26 -13.85 1.78
CA ASP A 74 -15.93 -14.03 0.49
C ASP A 74 -14.92 -14.12 -0.66
N PHE A 75 -13.85 -13.31 -0.62
CA PHE A 75 -12.72 -13.39 -1.54
C PHE A 75 -12.02 -14.76 -1.48
N GLU A 76 -11.72 -15.24 -0.28
CA GLU A 76 -11.09 -16.54 -0.04
C GLU A 76 -11.94 -17.71 -0.55
N LYS A 77 -13.27 -17.64 -0.37
CA LYS A 77 -14.21 -18.67 -0.86
C LYS A 77 -14.40 -18.63 -2.38
N ALA A 78 -14.40 -17.44 -2.97
CA ALA A 78 -14.65 -17.26 -4.40
C ALA A 78 -13.43 -17.56 -5.27
N CYS A 79 -12.21 -17.42 -4.72
CA CYS A 79 -10.95 -17.56 -5.44
C CYS A 79 -10.18 -18.83 -5.05
N LEU A 80 -9.27 -19.27 -5.92
CA LEU A 80 -8.27 -20.27 -5.56
C LEU A 80 -7.27 -19.67 -4.58
N GLN A 81 -6.80 -20.44 -3.59
CA GLN A 81 -5.82 -19.97 -2.60
C GLN A 81 -4.53 -19.42 -3.23
N SER A 82 -4.06 -20.04 -4.32
CA SER A 82 -2.91 -19.53 -5.08
C SER A 82 -3.16 -18.15 -5.69
N TRP A 83 -4.41 -17.87 -6.08
CA TRP A 83 -4.80 -16.55 -6.60
C TRP A 83 -4.93 -15.53 -5.48
N VAL A 84 -5.48 -15.93 -4.33
CA VAL A 84 -5.54 -15.07 -3.13
C VAL A 84 -4.13 -14.62 -2.75
N LEU A 85 -3.19 -15.56 -2.62
CA LEU A 85 -1.78 -15.25 -2.34
C LEU A 85 -1.18 -14.32 -3.41
N HIS A 86 -1.41 -14.63 -4.68
CA HIS A 86 -0.88 -13.82 -5.79
C HIS A 86 -1.41 -12.39 -5.78
N PHE A 87 -2.73 -12.19 -5.60
CA PHE A 87 -3.33 -10.86 -5.55
C PHE A 87 -2.90 -10.08 -4.32
N SER A 88 -2.76 -10.72 -3.16
CA SER A 88 -2.22 -10.10 -1.95
C SER A 88 -0.79 -9.59 -2.17
N MET A 89 0.05 -10.40 -2.81
CA MET A 89 1.42 -10.00 -3.17
C MET A 89 1.44 -8.85 -4.18
N LEU A 90 0.60 -8.91 -5.20
CA LEU A 90 0.47 -7.83 -6.18
C LEU A 90 0.04 -6.51 -5.52
N ARG A 91 -0.87 -6.56 -4.54
CA ARG A 91 -1.31 -5.38 -3.80
C ARG A 91 -0.16 -4.73 -3.02
N VAL A 92 0.63 -5.51 -2.29
CA VAL A 92 1.81 -4.98 -1.58
C VAL A 92 2.81 -4.38 -2.56
N LYS A 93 3.09 -5.07 -3.68
CA LYS A 93 3.98 -4.58 -4.72
C LYS A 93 3.49 -3.27 -5.33
N ASP A 94 2.19 -3.14 -5.57
CA ASP A 94 1.58 -1.91 -6.09
C ASP A 94 1.72 -0.76 -5.10
N LEU A 95 1.49 -0.99 -3.80
CA LEU A 95 1.76 -0.01 -2.74
C LEU A 95 3.22 0.44 -2.71
N GLN A 96 4.16 -0.52 -2.74
CA GLN A 96 5.60 -0.25 -2.79
C GLN A 96 6.00 0.54 -4.04
N THR A 97 5.47 0.16 -5.20
CA THR A 97 5.75 0.81 -6.48
C THR A 97 5.23 2.25 -6.48
N ARG A 98 4.02 2.48 -5.97
CA ARG A 98 3.45 3.83 -5.83
C ARG A 98 4.28 4.70 -4.88
N ALA A 99 4.70 4.15 -3.75
CA ALA A 99 5.51 4.86 -2.77
C ALA A 99 6.91 5.20 -3.30
N LEU A 100 7.55 4.27 -4.02
CA LEU A 100 8.83 4.50 -4.69
C LEU A 100 8.69 5.56 -5.78
N LYS A 101 7.66 5.46 -6.62
CA LYS A 101 7.40 6.45 -7.66
C LYS A 101 7.22 7.85 -7.07
N ALA A 102 6.43 7.99 -6.01
CA ALA A 102 6.26 9.27 -5.33
C ALA A 102 7.60 9.85 -4.86
N LYS A 103 8.50 9.02 -4.30
CA LYS A 103 9.85 9.45 -3.87
C LYS A 103 10.76 9.85 -5.02
N LEU A 104 10.68 9.15 -6.16
CA LEU A 104 11.45 9.50 -7.36
C LEU A 104 10.95 10.81 -7.96
N ASP A 105 9.63 11.02 -8.01
CA ASP A 105 9.01 12.25 -8.50
C ASP A 105 9.36 13.45 -7.60
N GLU A 106 9.42 13.27 -6.28
CA GLU A 106 9.93 14.30 -5.34
C GLU A 106 11.38 14.67 -5.65
N ARG A 107 12.27 13.68 -5.75
CA ARG A 107 13.69 13.90 -6.06
C ARG A 107 13.89 14.56 -7.43
N ALA A 108 13.08 14.20 -8.42
CA ALA A 108 13.15 14.79 -9.76
C ALA A 108 12.85 16.29 -9.70
N LYS A 109 11.81 16.71 -8.97
CA LYS A 109 11.46 18.12 -8.79
C LYS A 109 12.54 18.92 -8.07
N GLU A 110 13.20 18.33 -7.07
CA GLU A 110 14.35 18.95 -6.41
C GLU A 110 15.48 19.23 -7.40
N ARG A 111 15.83 18.22 -8.21
CA ARG A 111 16.85 18.34 -9.26
C ARG A 111 16.49 19.36 -10.33
N ASP A 112 15.24 19.37 -10.80
CA ASP A 112 14.78 20.35 -11.79
C ASP A 112 14.87 21.79 -11.25
N GLY A 113 14.61 21.97 -9.95
CA GLY A 113 14.80 23.25 -9.25
C GLY A 113 16.27 23.67 -9.19
N ASP A 114 17.16 22.76 -8.81
CA ASP A 114 18.61 23.01 -8.77
C ASP A 114 19.18 23.30 -10.16
N ASP A 115 18.74 22.56 -11.20
CA ASP A 115 19.15 22.78 -12.59
C ASP A 115 18.68 24.16 -13.08
N ALA A 116 17.45 24.58 -12.75
CA ALA A 116 16.95 25.91 -13.09
C ALA A 116 17.77 27.03 -12.41
N VAL A 117 18.12 26.86 -11.13
CA VAL A 117 18.99 27.80 -10.40
C VAL A 117 20.39 27.83 -11.01
N PHE A 118 20.96 26.67 -11.34
CA PHE A 118 22.27 26.55 -11.97
C PHE A 118 22.31 27.28 -13.32
N TRP A 119 21.37 27.01 -14.23
CA TRP A 119 21.34 27.63 -15.55
C TRP A 119 21.06 29.14 -15.48
N SER A 120 20.27 29.62 -14.52
CA SER A 120 20.11 31.06 -14.27
C SER A 120 21.45 31.72 -13.90
N LYS A 121 22.25 31.07 -13.04
CA LYS A 121 23.56 31.59 -12.61
C LYS A 121 24.56 31.61 -13.76
N VAL A 122 24.60 30.54 -14.56
CA VAL A 122 25.43 30.48 -15.79
C VAL A 122 25.06 31.63 -16.73
N ALA A 123 23.77 31.83 -16.99
CA ALA A 123 23.29 32.91 -17.87
C ALA A 123 23.68 34.32 -17.39
N SER A 124 23.68 34.57 -16.07
CA SER A 124 24.15 35.85 -15.52
C SER A 124 25.66 36.07 -15.66
N SER A 125 26.46 35.00 -15.57
CA SER A 125 27.93 35.06 -15.61
C SER A 125 28.51 35.24 -17.02
N THR A 126 27.74 34.97 -18.08
CA THR A 126 28.17 35.14 -19.49
C THR A 126 27.97 36.58 -20.01
N LYS A 127 27.49 37.52 -19.17
CA LYS A 127 27.22 38.91 -19.55
C LYS A 127 28.29 39.94 -19.14
N GLU A 128 29.38 39.51 -18.51
CA GLU A 128 30.63 40.29 -18.31
C GLU A 128 31.70 39.83 -19.30
#